data_AF-X1M653-F1
#
_entry.id   AF-X1M653-F1
#
_cell.length_a   1.000
_cell.length_b   1.000
_cell.length_c   1.000
_cell.angle_alpha   90.00
_cell.angle_beta   90.00
_cell.angle_gamma   90.00
#
_symmetry.space_group_name_H-M   'P 1'
#
loop_
_entity.id
_entity.type
_entity.pdbx_description
1 polymer ?
#
loop_
_entity_poly.entity_id
_entity_poly.type
_entity_poly.pdbx_seq_one_letter_code
_entity_poly.pdbx_strand_id
1 'polypeptide(L)'
;VARVDIVTGDTKVVNRGAADKIFINTSGVGMVKEGVNISGSNAKVGDVVMINGPIGSHGIAVLSEREGLKFETDIKSDTAPLSSLVADMLMVINL
;
A
#
# COMPACT_ATOMS: atom_id res chain seq x y z
N VAL A 1 3.62 -0.56 -12.33
CA VAL A 1 4.71 -0.28 -11.37
C VAL A 1 4.77 1.21 -11.12
N ALA A 2 5.01 1.66 -9.88
CA ALA A 2 4.86 3.06 -9.44
C ALA A 2 5.76 4.11 -10.13
N ARG A 3 6.76 3.69 -10.94
CA ARG A 3 7.73 4.57 -11.62
C ARG A 3 8.40 5.56 -10.67
N VAL A 4 8.96 5.06 -9.58
CA VAL A 4 9.71 5.84 -8.59
C VAL A 4 11.14 5.31 -8.50
N ASP A 5 12.08 6.21 -8.22
CA ASP A 5 13.50 5.88 -8.06
C ASP A 5 13.86 5.73 -6.58
N ILE A 6 14.76 4.79 -6.28
CA ILE A 6 15.43 4.70 -4.97
C ILE A 6 16.63 5.64 -5.01
N VAL A 7 16.48 6.84 -4.44
CA VAL A 7 17.48 7.92 -4.54
C VAL A 7 18.51 7.93 -3.42
N THR A 8 18.24 7.26 -2.30
CA THR A 8 19.15 7.15 -1.16
C THR A 8 18.79 5.92 -0.33
N GLY A 9 19.67 5.53 0.59
CA GLY A 9 19.44 4.41 1.50
C GLY A 9 20.58 4.24 2.50
N ASP A 10 20.35 3.33 3.42
CA ASP A 10 21.33 2.89 4.41
C ASP A 10 21.25 1.36 4.54
N THR A 11 22.34 0.74 4.96
CA THR A 11 22.37 -0.69 5.26
C THR A 11 23.05 -0.89 6.59
N LYS A 12 22.39 -1.64 7.47
CA LYS A 12 22.89 -1.97 8.80
C LYS A 12 22.99 -3.49 8.94
N VAL A 13 24.14 -3.94 9.43
CA VAL A 13 24.39 -5.34 9.77
C VAL A 13 24.50 -5.43 11.28
N VAL A 14 23.85 -6.44 11.85
CA VAL A 14 23.82 -6.69 13.29
C VAL A 14 24.22 -8.12 13.59
N ASN A 15 24.58 -8.38 14.85
CA ASN A 15 24.94 -9.72 15.29
C ASN A 15 23.75 -10.68 15.13
N ARG A 16 24.05 -11.98 14.99
CA ARG A 16 23.03 -13.03 14.97
C ARG A 16 22.12 -12.90 16.19
N GLY A 17 20.80 -12.92 15.95
CA GLY A 17 19.78 -12.81 17.00
C GLY A 17 19.39 -11.38 17.36
N ALA A 18 20.12 -10.35 16.91
CA ALA A 18 19.73 -8.95 17.12
C ALA A 18 18.66 -8.45 16.13
N ALA A 19 18.43 -9.17 15.03
CA ALA A 19 17.31 -8.99 14.11
C ALA A 19 16.81 -10.36 13.64
N ASP A 20 15.49 -10.49 13.46
CA ASP A 20 14.90 -11.68 12.84
C ASP A 20 14.97 -11.56 11.31
N LYS A 21 16.08 -12.05 10.76
CA LYS A 21 16.43 -12.01 9.33
C LYS A 21 16.67 -10.59 8.80
N ILE A 22 15.62 -9.89 8.36
CA ILE A 22 15.74 -8.60 7.67
C ILE A 22 14.56 -7.69 7.99
N PHE A 23 14.88 -6.42 8.26
CA PHE A 23 13.89 -5.34 8.33
C PHE A 23 14.17 -4.34 7.21
N ILE A 24 13.10 -3.82 6.61
CA ILE A 24 13.17 -2.82 5.56
C ILE A 24 12.36 -1.62 6.04
N ASN A 25 13.01 -0.46 6.14
CA ASN A 25 12.34 0.82 6.33
C ASN A 25 12.29 1.55 4.98
N THR A 26 11.16 2.18 4.67
CA THR A 26 11.00 3.02 3.49
C THR A 26 10.47 4.38 3.89
N SER A 27 10.99 5.42 3.23
CA SER A 27 10.46 6.78 3.30
C SER A 27 10.29 7.27 1.87
N GLY A 28 9.26 8.07 1.63
CA GLY A 28 8.93 8.58 0.31
C GLY A 28 8.56 10.05 0.38
N VAL A 29 8.88 10.77 -0.68
CA VAL A 29 8.47 12.17 -0.88
C VAL A 29 7.76 12.28 -2.21
N GLY A 30 6.79 13.19 -2.30
CA GLY A 30 6.02 13.46 -3.50
C GLY A 30 5.41 14.84 -3.44
N MET A 31 5.01 15.36 -4.60
CA MET A 31 4.37 16.65 -4.71
C MET A 31 2.86 16.48 -4.92
N VAL A 32 2.07 17.15 -4.08
CA VAL A 32 0.63 17.28 -4.28
C VAL A 32 0.40 18.47 -5.21
N LYS A 33 -0.33 18.26 -6.31
CA LYS A 33 -0.63 19.34 -7.26
C LYS A 33 -1.53 20.39 -6.61
N GLU A 34 -1.42 21.63 -7.07
CA GLU A 34 -2.33 22.70 -6.69
C GLU A 34 -3.79 22.30 -6.97
N GLY A 35 -4.71 22.72 -6.11
CA GLY A 35 -6.13 22.36 -6.18
C GLY A 35 -6.47 20.99 -5.58
N VAL A 36 -5.50 20.09 -5.38
CA VAL A 36 -5.76 18.77 -4.77
C VAL A 36 -5.86 18.89 -3.25
N ASN A 37 -7.06 18.68 -2.71
CA ASN A 37 -7.35 18.68 -1.27
C ASN A 37 -8.06 17.37 -0.84
N ILE A 38 -7.32 16.26 -0.84
CA ILE A 38 -7.83 14.95 -0.41
C ILE A 38 -7.51 14.77 1.08
N SER A 39 -8.56 14.66 1.90
CA SER A 39 -8.46 14.34 3.32
C SER A 39 -9.70 13.60 3.78
N GLY A 40 -9.54 12.62 4.67
CA GLY A 40 -10.68 11.94 5.31
C GLY A 40 -11.57 12.89 6.10
N SER A 41 -11.04 14.03 6.56
CA SER A 41 -11.81 15.09 7.23
C SER A 41 -12.77 15.84 6.32
N ASN A 42 -12.62 15.72 4.99
CA ASN A 42 -13.44 16.42 4.02
C ASN A 42 -14.76 15.70 3.69
N ALA A 43 -14.96 14.48 4.21
CA ALA A 43 -16.17 13.70 3.99
C ALA A 43 -17.41 14.42 4.56
N LYS A 44 -18.50 14.39 3.80
CA LYS A 44 -19.77 15.07 4.13
C LYS A 44 -20.95 14.12 4.00
N VAL A 45 -22.04 14.50 4.67
CA VAL A 45 -23.33 13.84 4.46
C VAL A 45 -23.71 13.96 2.99
N GLY A 46 -24.03 12.82 2.37
CA GLY A 46 -24.32 12.72 0.94
C GLY A 46 -23.19 12.13 0.10
N ASP A 47 -21.97 12.06 0.63
CA ASP A 47 -20.86 11.38 -0.05
C ASP A 47 -21.05 9.86 -0.08
N VAL A 48 -20.47 9.22 -1.09
CA VAL A 48 -20.50 7.76 -1.27
C VAL A 48 -19.15 7.17 -0.90
N VAL A 49 -19.17 6.07 -0.13
CA VAL A 49 -17.98 5.28 0.19
C VAL A 49 -17.81 4.19 -0.86
N MET A 50 -16.60 4.07 -1.41
CA MET A 50 -16.23 3.06 -2.39
C MET A 50 -14.97 2.32 -1.94
N ILE A 51 -14.80 1.09 -2.43
CA ILE A 51 -13.59 0.29 -2.24
C ILE A 51 -13.12 -0.25 -3.60
N ASN A 52 -11.81 -0.34 -3.78
CA ASN A 52 -11.17 -0.70 -5.05
C ASN A 52 -10.89 -2.21 -5.20
N GLY A 53 -11.34 -3.04 -4.28
CA GLY A 53 -11.12 -4.48 -4.32
C GLY A 53 -11.63 -5.25 -3.09
N PRO A 54 -11.38 -6.56 -3.02
CA PRO A 54 -11.73 -7.40 -1.88
C PRO A 54 -11.05 -6.96 -0.58
N ILE A 55 -11.71 -7.18 0.56
CA ILE A 55 -11.19 -6.82 1.88
C ILE A 55 -10.46 -8.01 2.51
N GLY A 56 -9.24 -7.78 2.99
CA GLY A 56 -8.51 -8.73 3.84
C GLY A 56 -7.60 -9.73 3.11
N SER A 57 -7.44 -9.60 1.79
CA SER A 57 -6.67 -10.57 0.97
C SER A 57 -5.23 -10.72 1.45
N HIS A 58 -4.51 -9.61 1.69
CA HIS A 58 -3.12 -9.67 2.20
C HIS A 58 -3.02 -10.35 3.57
N GLY A 59 -3.86 -9.96 4.52
CA GLY A 59 -3.82 -10.49 5.88
C GLY A 59 -4.04 -12.01 5.92
N ILE A 60 -5.04 -12.48 5.16
CA ILE A 60 -5.33 -13.91 5.05
C ILE A 60 -4.21 -14.63 4.29
N ALA A 61 -3.69 -14.08 3.19
CA ALA A 61 -2.58 -14.68 2.45
C ALA A 61 -1.35 -14.91 3.34
N VAL A 62 -0.95 -13.91 4.13
CA VAL A 62 0.18 -14.00 5.07
C VAL A 62 -0.09 -15.01 6.19
N LEU A 63 -1.28 -14.98 6.79
CA LEU A 63 -1.65 -15.91 7.86
C LEU A 63 -1.65 -17.36 7.36
N SER A 64 -2.21 -17.59 6.17
CA SER A 64 -2.33 -18.93 5.57
C SER A 64 -0.96 -19.54 5.33
N GLU A 65 -0.02 -18.76 4.79
CA GLU A 65 1.35 -19.20 4.53
C GLU A 65 2.13 -19.49 5.82
N ARG A 66 1.93 -18.67 6.87
CA ARG A 66 2.62 -18.84 8.16
C ARG A 66 2.12 -20.05 8.95
N GLU A 67 0.82 -20.25 9.00
CA GLU A 67 0.18 -21.29 9.82
C GLU A 67 -0.09 -22.59 9.05
N GLY A 68 0.24 -22.63 7.75
CA GLY A 68 0.03 -23.80 6.90
C GLY A 68 -1.45 -24.12 6.67
N LEU A 69 -2.33 -23.11 6.73
CA LEU A 69 -3.76 -23.29 6.48
C LEU A 69 -3.99 -23.59 5.01
N LYS A 70 -4.46 -24.80 4.71
CA LYS A 70 -4.80 -25.21 3.33
C LYS A 70 -6.26 -24.88 3.06
N PHE A 71 -6.49 -23.88 2.22
CA PHE A 71 -7.80 -23.57 1.65
C PHE A 71 -7.96 -24.28 0.30
N GLU A 72 -9.19 -24.44 -0.18
CA GLU A 72 -9.45 -24.99 -1.53
C GLU A 72 -8.89 -24.10 -2.65
N THR A 73 -8.61 -22.82 -2.35
CA THR A 73 -8.06 -21.84 -3.29
C THR A 73 -6.84 -21.15 -2.71
N ASP A 74 -5.81 -20.93 -3.53
CA ASP A 74 -4.66 -20.09 -3.17
C ASP A 74 -5.09 -18.63 -2.97
N ILE A 75 -5.04 -18.16 -1.73
CA ILE A 75 -5.31 -16.76 -1.40
C ILE A 75 -4.03 -15.96 -1.65
N LYS A 76 -4.07 -15.08 -2.66
CA LYS A 76 -2.94 -14.22 -3.00
C LYS A 76 -3.05 -12.88 -2.30
N SER A 77 -1.90 -12.36 -1.88
CA SER A 77 -1.78 -11.00 -1.39
C SER A 77 -2.23 -9.98 -2.43
N ASP A 78 -2.93 -8.94 -2.00
CA ASP A 78 -3.35 -7.79 -2.81
C ASP A 78 -2.33 -6.65 -2.83
N THR A 79 -1.12 -6.86 -2.28
CA THR A 79 -0.05 -5.84 -2.26
C THR A 79 0.30 -5.37 -3.67
N ALA A 80 -0.04 -4.12 -3.97
CA ALA A 80 0.28 -3.47 -5.22
C ALA A 80 0.44 -1.95 -5.03
N PRO A 81 1.25 -1.26 -5.85
CA PRO A 81 1.26 0.20 -5.85
C PRO A 81 -0.03 0.75 -6.45
N LEU A 82 -0.71 1.64 -5.72
CA LEU A 82 -1.98 2.25 -6.13
C LEU A 82 -1.84 3.67 -6.72
N SER A 83 -0.60 4.15 -6.93
CA SER A 83 -0.36 5.53 -7.39
C SER A 83 -1.01 5.85 -8.74
N SER A 84 -1.03 4.91 -9.68
CA SER A 84 -1.70 5.10 -10.98
C SER A 84 -3.22 5.16 -10.85
N LEU A 85 -3.82 4.27 -10.02
CA LEU A 85 -5.25 4.28 -9.75
C LEU A 85 -5.69 5.63 -9.17
N VAL A 86 -4.96 6.13 -8.18
CA VAL A 86 -5.25 7.44 -7.56
C VAL A 86 -5.07 8.58 -8.56
N ALA A 87 -4.04 8.52 -9.42
CA ALA A 87 -3.83 9.51 -10.46
C ALA A 87 -5.00 9.54 -11.47
N ASP A 88 -5.49 8.37 -11.90
CA ASP A 88 -6.63 8.26 -12.81
C ASP A 88 -7.91 8.84 -12.18
N MET A 89 -8.14 8.59 -10.89
CA MET A 89 -9.27 9.18 -10.15
C MET A 89 -9.21 10.71 -10.13
N LEU A 90 -8.02 11.29 -9.87
CA LEU A 90 -7.85 12.74 -9.82
C LEU A 90 -8.10 13.40 -11.18
N MET A 91 -7.78 12.73 -12.29
CA MET A 91 -8.04 13.27 -13.64
C MET A 91 -9.54 13.44 -13.94
N VAL A 92 -10.41 12.66 -13.31
CA VAL A 92 -11.87 12.71 -13.57
C VAL A 92 -12.56 13.82 -12.77
N ILE A 93 -11.96 14.31 -11.68
CA ILE A 93 -12.61 15.22 -10.72
C ILE A 93 -12.54 16.70 -11.19
N ASN A 94 -12.14 16.99 -12.44
CA ASN A 94 -11.96 18.34 -13.00
C ASN A 94 -11.12 19.27 -12.09
N LEU A 95 -10.01 18.74 -11.58
CA LEU A 95 -8.88 19.53 -11.08
C LEU A 95 -7.82 19.67 -12.17
#